data_AF-A0A960H755-F1
#
_entry.id   AF-A0A960H755-F1
#
_cell.length_a   1.000
_cell.length_b   1.000
_cell.length_c   1.000
_cell.angle_alpha   90.00
_cell.angle_beta   90.00
_cell.angle_gamma   90.00
#
_symmetry.space_group_name_H-M   'P 1'
#
loop_
_entity.id
_entity.type
_entity.pdbx_description
1 polymer ?
#
loop_
_entity_poly.entity_id
_entity_poly.type
_entity_poly.pdbx_seq_one_letter_code
_entity_poly.pdbx_strand_id
1 'polypeptide(L)'
;MSDKSRRRLRRRLTGAALLLVGLSVAGGLAATLTPAPQVAVADQSQSALLRTGQQLYETACITCHGANLQGVQGRGPSLIGVGEASVFFQVSTGRMPAMRGEAQAPRKAPTFDGPQIDALGAYVQAHGGGPLVPRDPNGEVANKSLIGTDLARGGDLFRLNCASCHNFTGKGGALSSGKYAPGLTD
;
A
#
# COMPACT_ATOMS: atom_id res chain seq x y z
N MET A 1 -35.23 60.52 -31.82
CA MET A 1 -35.29 59.48 -30.77
C MET A 1 -35.66 60.12 -29.43
N SER A 2 -36.85 59.80 -28.90
CA SER A 2 -37.35 60.35 -27.62
C SER A 2 -36.43 60.01 -26.44
N ASP A 3 -36.27 60.96 -25.52
CA ASP A 3 -35.41 60.88 -24.32
C ASP A 3 -35.69 59.64 -23.44
N LYS A 4 -36.94 59.16 -23.49
CA LYS A 4 -37.41 57.94 -22.81
C LYS A 4 -36.77 56.65 -23.37
N SER A 5 -36.50 56.61 -24.67
CA SER A 5 -35.84 55.47 -25.36
C SER A 5 -34.34 55.39 -25.03
N ARG A 6 -33.67 56.55 -24.91
CA ARG A 6 -32.26 56.63 -24.52
C ARG A 6 -32.05 56.20 -23.06
N ARG A 7 -32.96 56.58 -22.15
CA ARG A 7 -32.93 56.13 -20.75
C ARG A 7 -33.11 54.61 -20.60
N ARG A 8 -33.99 53.99 -21.40
CA ARG A 8 -34.18 52.52 -21.39
C ARG A 8 -32.94 51.78 -21.90
N LEU A 9 -32.32 52.25 -22.98
CA LEU A 9 -31.11 51.64 -23.53
C LEU A 9 -29.93 51.77 -22.55
N ARG A 10 -29.75 52.94 -21.93
CA ARG A 10 -28.73 53.16 -20.89
C ARG A 10 -28.89 52.18 -19.72
N ARG A 11 -30.12 51.97 -19.22
CA ARG A 11 -30.38 51.02 -18.11
C ARG A 11 -30.05 49.57 -18.47
N ARG A 12 -30.30 49.15 -19.71
CA ARG A 12 -29.97 47.80 -20.19
C ARG A 12 -28.45 47.62 -20.34
N LEU A 13 -27.76 48.61 -20.88
CA LEU A 13 -26.30 48.58 -21.03
C LEU A 13 -25.60 48.58 -19.66
N THR A 14 -26.07 49.37 -18.69
CA THR A 14 -25.52 49.34 -17.32
C THR A 14 -25.78 48.00 -16.64
N GLY A 15 -26.96 47.39 -16.83
CA GLY A 15 -27.25 46.06 -16.29
C GLY A 15 -26.37 44.97 -16.88
N ALA A 16 -26.15 45.00 -18.20
CA ALA A 16 -25.26 44.06 -18.88
C ALA A 16 -23.80 44.23 -18.45
N ALA A 17 -23.33 45.48 -18.30
CA ALA A 17 -21.98 45.76 -17.81
C ALA A 17 -21.76 45.26 -16.39
N LEU A 18 -22.73 45.47 -15.48
CA LEU A 18 -22.65 44.99 -14.10
C LEU A 18 -22.67 43.46 -14.02
N LEU A 19 -23.47 42.79 -14.85
CA LEU A 19 -23.48 41.33 -14.95
C LEU A 19 -22.14 40.78 -15.45
N LEU A 20 -21.54 41.40 -16.47
CA LEU A 20 -20.23 41.00 -16.98
C LEU A 20 -19.14 41.17 -15.91
N VAL A 21 -19.14 42.29 -15.19
CA VAL A 21 -18.20 42.52 -14.08
C VAL A 21 -18.40 41.48 -12.98
N GLY A 22 -19.65 41.21 -12.59
CA GLY A 22 -19.97 40.19 -11.59
C GLY A 22 -19.50 38.79 -11.99
N LEU A 23 -19.74 38.36 -13.23
CA LEU A 23 -19.26 37.06 -13.74
C LEU A 23 -17.74 36.99 -13.80
N SER A 24 -17.09 38.09 -14.21
CA SER A 24 -15.62 38.15 -14.31
C SER A 24 -14.96 38.03 -12.95
N VAL A 25 -15.49 38.74 -11.95
CA VAL A 25 -15.02 38.69 -10.57
C VAL A 25 -15.26 37.31 -9.95
N ALA A 26 -16.45 36.73 -10.15
CA ALA A 26 -16.76 35.40 -9.65
C ALA A 26 -15.87 34.32 -10.29
N GLY A 27 -15.64 34.39 -11.60
CA GLY A 27 -14.75 33.46 -12.32
C GLY A 27 -13.28 33.62 -11.91
N GLY A 28 -12.81 34.85 -11.73
CA GLY A 28 -11.45 35.14 -11.25
C GLY A 28 -11.21 34.66 -9.82
N LEU A 29 -12.18 34.86 -8.92
CA LEU A 29 -12.13 34.32 -7.56
C LEU A 29 -12.18 32.79 -7.57
N ALA A 30 -13.06 32.18 -8.36
CA ALA A 30 -13.11 30.74 -8.47
C ALA A 30 -11.76 30.16 -8.91
N ALA A 31 -11.10 30.73 -9.92
CA ALA A 31 -9.82 30.24 -10.42
C ALA A 31 -8.66 30.33 -9.40
N THR A 32 -8.66 31.32 -8.51
CA THR A 32 -7.60 31.48 -7.49
C THR A 32 -7.89 30.72 -6.20
N LEU A 33 -9.16 30.53 -5.87
CA LEU A 33 -9.59 29.77 -4.68
C LEU A 33 -9.79 28.28 -4.95
N THR A 34 -9.92 27.85 -6.21
CA THR A 34 -9.91 26.43 -6.54
C THR A 34 -8.52 25.85 -6.34
N PRO A 35 -8.37 24.79 -5.51
CA PRO A 35 -7.13 24.03 -5.44
C PRO A 35 -6.73 23.57 -6.84
N ALA A 36 -5.43 23.67 -7.16
CA ALA A 36 -4.93 23.08 -8.39
C ALA A 36 -5.38 21.62 -8.46
N PRO A 37 -5.91 21.14 -9.61
CA PRO A 37 -6.26 19.75 -9.75
C PRO A 37 -4.99 18.92 -9.45
N GLN A 38 -5.12 18.02 -8.49
CA GLN A 38 -4.12 16.98 -8.25
C GLN A 38 -4.11 16.07 -9.48
N VAL A 39 -3.34 16.45 -10.50
CA VAL A 39 -3.06 15.55 -11.60
C VAL A 39 -2.12 14.51 -11.02
N ALA A 40 -2.65 13.34 -10.69
CA ALA A 40 -1.84 12.16 -10.45
C ALA A 40 -1.13 11.85 -11.77
N VAL A 41 0.06 12.42 -11.97
CA VAL A 41 0.92 12.06 -13.08
C VAL A 41 1.24 10.60 -12.85
N ALA A 42 0.73 9.72 -13.72
CA ALA A 42 1.04 8.31 -13.66
C ALA A 42 2.56 8.18 -13.83
N ASP A 43 3.24 7.95 -12.71
CA ASP A 43 4.67 7.69 -12.73
C ASP A 43 4.90 6.41 -13.52
N GLN A 44 5.54 6.54 -14.68
CA GLN A 44 5.77 5.42 -15.57
C GLN A 44 6.56 4.31 -14.86
N SER A 45 7.43 4.66 -13.91
CA SER A 45 8.18 3.68 -13.12
C SER A 45 7.26 2.87 -12.19
N GLN A 46 6.32 3.52 -11.51
CA GLN A 46 5.31 2.87 -10.67
C GLN A 46 4.39 1.95 -11.50
N SER A 47 3.97 2.40 -12.68
CA SER A 47 3.17 1.56 -13.59
C SER A 47 3.94 0.35 -14.14
N ALA A 48 5.26 0.47 -14.35
CA ALA A 48 6.09 -0.66 -14.72
C ALA A 48 6.23 -1.65 -13.55
N LEU A 49 6.46 -1.16 -12.33
CA LEU A 49 6.54 -1.98 -11.11
C LEU A 49 5.26 -2.79 -10.88
N LEU A 50 4.09 -2.15 -10.97
CA LEU A 50 2.80 -2.82 -10.80
C LEU A 50 2.54 -3.89 -11.88
N ARG A 51 2.95 -3.63 -13.13
CA ARG A 51 2.85 -4.63 -14.22
C ARG A 51 3.76 -5.84 -13.96
N THR A 52 5.00 -5.62 -13.52
CA THR A 52 5.90 -6.71 -13.12
C THR A 52 5.28 -7.51 -11.98
N GLY A 53 4.77 -6.84 -10.94
CA GLY A 53 4.10 -7.48 -9.81
C GLY A 53 2.90 -8.32 -10.24
N GLN A 54 2.07 -7.81 -11.16
CA GLN A 54 0.94 -8.53 -11.72
C GLN A 54 1.38 -9.81 -12.45
N GLN A 55 2.39 -9.73 -13.32
CA GLN A 55 2.89 -10.89 -14.07
C GLN A 55 3.41 -12.01 -13.14
N LEU A 56 4.15 -11.63 -12.10
CA LEU A 56 4.63 -12.56 -11.08
C LEU A 56 3.46 -13.19 -10.31
N TYR A 57 2.47 -12.37 -9.93
CA TYR A 57 1.28 -12.82 -9.21
C TYR A 57 0.44 -13.81 -10.03
N GLU A 58 0.18 -13.50 -11.29
CA GLU A 58 -0.55 -14.37 -12.23
C GLU A 58 0.15 -15.71 -12.43
N THR A 59 1.48 -15.73 -12.40
CA THR A 59 2.25 -16.95 -12.62
C THR A 59 2.37 -17.82 -11.37
N ALA A 60 2.47 -17.21 -10.17
CA ALA A 60 2.88 -17.92 -8.97
C ALA A 60 1.85 -17.96 -7.82
N CYS A 61 0.84 -17.08 -7.82
CA CYS A 61 -0.04 -16.87 -6.66
C CYS A 61 -1.52 -17.09 -6.95
N ILE A 62 -1.96 -16.82 -8.17
CA ILE A 62 -3.38 -16.75 -8.57
C ILE A 62 -4.17 -18.04 -8.30
N THR A 63 -3.52 -19.21 -8.38
CA THR A 63 -4.18 -20.51 -8.23
C THR A 63 -4.72 -20.77 -6.83
N CYS A 64 -4.13 -20.11 -5.82
CA CYS A 64 -4.52 -20.18 -4.42
C CYS A 64 -5.16 -18.88 -3.92
N HIS A 65 -4.72 -17.73 -4.42
CA HIS A 65 -5.16 -16.41 -3.93
C HIS A 65 -6.17 -15.70 -4.84
N GLY A 66 -6.49 -16.27 -6.00
CA GLY A 66 -7.51 -15.77 -6.92
C GLY A 66 -7.05 -14.58 -7.76
N ALA A 67 -7.71 -14.32 -8.90
CA ALA A 67 -7.33 -13.25 -9.82
C ALA A 67 -7.40 -11.83 -9.23
N ASN A 68 -8.28 -11.62 -8.25
CA ASN A 68 -8.56 -10.34 -7.62
C ASN A 68 -8.16 -10.33 -6.15
N LEU A 69 -7.15 -11.12 -5.76
CA LEU A 69 -6.69 -11.29 -4.38
C LEU A 69 -7.75 -11.87 -3.41
N GLN A 70 -8.88 -12.35 -3.90
CA GLN A 70 -10.04 -12.70 -3.08
C GLN A 70 -9.88 -14.03 -2.30
N GLY A 71 -8.82 -14.79 -2.58
CA GLY A 71 -8.62 -16.13 -2.06
C GLY A 71 -9.40 -17.18 -2.84
N VAL A 72 -9.06 -18.44 -2.60
CA VAL A 72 -9.76 -19.60 -3.15
C VAL A 72 -10.07 -20.54 -2.00
N GLN A 73 -11.36 -20.82 -1.80
CA GLN A 73 -11.83 -21.69 -0.71
C GLN A 73 -11.11 -23.04 -0.74
N GLY A 74 -10.54 -23.45 0.39
CA GLY A 74 -9.80 -24.71 0.53
C GLY A 74 -8.40 -24.71 -0.11
N ARG A 75 -7.92 -23.61 -0.71
CA ARG A 75 -6.57 -23.50 -1.28
C ARG A 75 -5.73 -22.39 -0.67
N GLY A 76 -6.27 -21.17 -0.62
CA GLY A 76 -5.53 -20.02 -0.12
C GLY A 76 -6.45 -18.91 0.39
N PRO A 77 -6.03 -18.18 1.43
CA PRO A 77 -6.81 -17.08 1.97
C PRO A 77 -6.85 -15.88 1.01
N SER A 78 -7.75 -14.94 1.30
CA SER A 78 -7.73 -13.62 0.67
C SER A 78 -6.45 -12.86 1.02
N LEU A 79 -5.93 -12.10 0.07
CA LEU A 79 -4.83 -11.15 0.23
C LEU A 79 -5.32 -9.69 0.25
N ILE A 80 -6.63 -9.45 0.26
CA ILE A 80 -7.18 -8.11 0.46
C ILE A 80 -6.89 -7.65 1.90
N GLY A 81 -6.31 -6.46 2.04
CA GLY A 81 -5.99 -5.85 3.34
C GLY A 81 -4.70 -6.34 4.00
N VAL A 82 -4.00 -7.34 3.44
CA VAL A 82 -2.77 -7.87 4.07
C VAL A 82 -1.57 -6.93 3.92
N GLY A 83 -1.56 -6.12 2.85
CA GLY A 83 -0.55 -5.12 2.55
C GLY A 83 0.81 -5.64 2.09
N GLU A 84 1.63 -4.69 1.63
CA GLU A 84 3.01 -4.90 1.18
C GLU A 84 3.87 -5.58 2.25
N ALA A 85 3.75 -5.18 3.52
CA ALA A 85 4.58 -5.70 4.61
C ALA A 85 4.39 -7.21 4.81
N SER A 86 3.14 -7.70 4.69
CA SER A 86 2.84 -9.13 4.79
C SER A 86 3.42 -9.90 3.62
N VAL A 87 3.32 -9.35 2.40
CA VAL A 87 3.92 -9.95 1.20
C VAL A 87 5.44 -10.02 1.34
N PHE A 88 6.07 -8.90 1.73
CA PHE A 88 7.50 -8.86 1.99
C PHE A 88 7.91 -9.93 2.99
N PHE A 89 7.27 -10.00 4.17
CA PHE A 89 7.61 -11.01 5.17
C PHE A 89 7.44 -12.45 4.65
N GLN A 90 6.29 -12.78 4.04
CA GLN A 90 6.02 -14.15 3.62
C GLN A 90 6.91 -14.60 2.47
N VAL A 91 7.21 -13.70 1.53
CA VAL A 91 7.98 -14.02 0.32
C VAL A 91 9.49 -13.92 0.55
N SER A 92 9.96 -12.88 1.24
CA SER A 92 11.40 -12.73 1.57
C SER A 92 11.93 -13.80 2.53
N THR A 93 11.04 -14.37 3.35
CA THR A 93 11.40 -15.53 4.18
C THR A 93 11.20 -16.86 3.46
N GLY A 94 10.75 -16.83 2.20
CA GLY A 94 10.49 -17.98 1.36
C GLY A 94 9.27 -18.80 1.77
N ARG A 95 8.52 -18.45 2.83
CA ARG A 95 7.31 -19.20 3.23
C ARG A 95 6.28 -19.24 2.10
N MET A 96 6.18 -18.15 1.35
CA MET A 96 5.41 -18.06 0.12
C MET A 96 6.33 -17.89 -1.09
N PRO A 97 5.99 -18.49 -2.25
CA PRO A 97 4.83 -19.34 -2.51
C PRO A 97 4.95 -20.72 -1.82
N ALA A 98 3.91 -21.15 -1.11
CA ALA A 98 3.90 -22.46 -0.45
C ALA A 98 3.63 -23.58 -1.47
N MET A 99 4.31 -24.73 -1.30
CA MET A 99 4.11 -25.88 -2.21
C MET A 99 2.87 -26.71 -1.86
N ARG A 100 2.44 -26.70 -0.59
CA ARG A 100 1.34 -27.51 -0.07
C ARG A 100 0.75 -26.87 1.19
N GLY A 101 -0.53 -27.13 1.42
CA GLY A 101 -1.26 -26.69 2.61
C GLY A 101 -1.01 -27.59 3.81
N GLU A 102 0.17 -27.47 4.41
CA GLU A 102 0.51 -28.18 5.66
C GLU A 102 0.07 -27.39 6.90
N ALA A 103 0.35 -27.89 8.11
CA ALA A 103 -0.02 -27.22 9.36
C ALA A 103 0.50 -25.77 9.43
N GLN A 104 1.68 -25.51 8.88
CA GLN A 104 2.23 -24.17 8.62
C GLN A 104 3.23 -24.21 7.47
N ALA A 105 3.44 -23.09 6.79
CA ALA A 105 4.48 -22.98 5.76
C ALA A 105 5.87 -22.82 6.42
N PRO A 106 6.81 -23.76 6.22
CA PRO A 106 8.17 -23.62 6.76
C PRO A 106 8.95 -22.55 6.00
N ARG A 107 9.99 -22.00 6.66
CA ARG A 107 10.98 -21.13 6.00
C ARG A 107 11.72 -21.96 4.95
N LYS A 108 11.99 -21.37 3.79
CA LYS A 108 12.81 -21.96 2.72
C LYS A 108 13.57 -20.87 1.99
N ALA A 109 14.43 -21.26 1.05
CA ALA A 109 15.09 -20.30 0.17
C ALA A 109 14.02 -19.46 -0.59
N PRO A 110 14.12 -18.13 -0.58
CA PRO A 110 13.20 -17.27 -1.32
C PRO A 110 13.26 -17.59 -2.82
N THR A 111 12.08 -17.66 -3.44
CA THR A 111 11.96 -17.91 -4.89
C THR A 111 12.16 -16.64 -5.71
N PHE A 112 11.86 -15.48 -5.10
CA PHE A 112 11.95 -14.17 -5.73
C PHE A 112 13.06 -13.35 -5.10
N ASP A 113 13.69 -12.47 -5.88
CA ASP A 113 14.67 -11.50 -5.40
C ASP A 113 14.00 -10.23 -4.83
N GLY A 114 14.80 -9.32 -4.28
CA GLY A 114 14.31 -8.08 -3.66
C GLY A 114 13.40 -7.25 -4.57
N PRO A 115 13.84 -6.87 -5.78
CA PRO A 115 13.01 -6.12 -6.73
C PRO A 115 11.70 -6.84 -7.11
N GLN A 116 11.72 -8.16 -7.27
CA GLN A 116 10.51 -8.94 -7.53
C GLN A 116 9.55 -8.97 -6.33
N ILE A 117 10.09 -9.05 -5.11
CA ILE A 117 9.30 -8.98 -3.87
C ILE A 117 8.66 -7.61 -3.73
N ASP A 118 9.40 -6.54 -4.01
CA ASP A 118 8.88 -5.17 -4.01
C ASP A 118 7.76 -4.99 -5.04
N ALA A 119 7.93 -5.56 -6.25
CA ALA A 119 6.90 -5.55 -7.29
C ALA A 119 5.62 -6.30 -6.85
N LEU A 120 5.76 -7.50 -6.29
CA LEU A 120 4.64 -8.27 -5.74
C LEU A 120 3.94 -7.52 -4.59
N GLY A 121 4.70 -6.95 -3.68
CA GLY A 121 4.19 -6.17 -2.55
C GLY A 121 3.42 -4.94 -3.01
N ALA A 122 3.97 -4.19 -3.97
CA ALA A 122 3.31 -3.03 -4.57
C ALA A 122 2.01 -3.41 -5.29
N TYR A 123 2.00 -4.52 -6.04
CA TYR A 123 0.80 -5.01 -6.71
C TYR A 123 -0.31 -5.36 -5.71
N VAL A 124 0.01 -6.13 -4.66
CA VAL A 124 -0.96 -6.47 -3.62
C VAL A 124 -1.43 -5.24 -2.85
N GLN A 125 -0.53 -4.29 -2.56
CA GLN A 125 -0.87 -3.04 -1.89
C GLN A 125 -1.83 -2.18 -2.73
N ALA A 126 -1.60 -2.06 -4.03
CA ALA A 126 -2.42 -1.26 -4.92
C ALA A 126 -3.87 -1.79 -5.07
N HIS A 127 -4.05 -3.11 -4.96
CA HIS A 127 -5.36 -3.75 -5.15
C HIS A 127 -6.07 -4.11 -3.84
N GLY A 128 -5.31 -4.49 -2.81
CA GLY A 128 -5.83 -4.96 -1.53
C GLY A 128 -5.67 -3.96 -0.38
N GLY A 129 -4.70 -3.06 -0.45
CA GLY A 129 -4.31 -2.19 0.66
C GLY A 129 -3.73 -2.96 1.85
N GLY A 130 -3.40 -2.23 2.91
CA GLY A 130 -2.86 -2.77 4.16
C GLY A 130 -1.56 -2.08 4.61
N PRO A 131 -0.83 -2.68 5.57
CA PRO A 131 0.42 -2.15 6.08
C PRO A 131 1.54 -2.10 5.03
N LEU A 132 2.27 -1.00 4.99
CA LEU A 132 3.45 -0.81 4.16
C LEU A 132 4.71 -1.32 4.86
N VAL A 133 5.68 -1.78 4.08
CA VAL A 133 7.01 -2.09 4.63
C VAL A 133 7.72 -0.77 4.95
N PRO A 134 8.33 -0.60 6.14
CA PRO A 134 9.17 0.56 6.41
C PRO A 134 10.34 0.62 5.42
N ARG A 135 10.55 1.80 4.83
CA ARG A 135 11.63 2.05 3.87
C ARG A 135 12.52 3.19 4.32
N ASP A 136 13.80 3.08 4.00
CA ASP A 136 14.82 4.08 4.23
C ASP A 136 14.64 5.25 3.24
N PRO A 137 15.28 6.43 3.45
CA PRO A 137 15.18 7.56 2.53
C PRO A 137 15.65 7.29 1.10
N ASN A 138 16.44 6.23 0.89
CA ASN A 138 16.87 5.76 -0.44
C ASN A 138 15.83 4.85 -1.12
N GLY A 139 14.70 4.53 -0.46
CA GLY A 139 13.63 3.67 -0.98
C GLY A 139 13.84 2.18 -0.73
N GLU A 140 14.95 1.75 -0.12
CA GLU A 140 15.20 0.35 0.23
C GLU A 140 14.45 -0.05 1.50
N VAL A 141 14.17 -1.34 1.68
CA VAL A 141 13.55 -1.85 2.90
C VAL A 141 14.46 -1.60 4.10
N ALA A 142 13.91 -0.90 5.09
CA ALA A 142 14.58 -0.55 6.32
C ALA A 142 14.93 -1.82 7.11
N ASN A 143 16.24 -2.10 7.26
CA ASN A 143 16.70 -3.24 8.05
C ASN A 143 17.51 -2.78 9.27
N LYS A 144 18.50 -1.92 9.06
CA LYS A 144 19.38 -1.42 10.14
C LYS A 144 18.74 -0.30 10.93
N SER A 145 18.01 0.58 10.25
CA SER A 145 17.31 1.73 10.81
C SER A 145 16.17 1.32 11.77
N LEU A 146 15.70 0.07 11.69
CA LEU A 146 14.68 -0.48 12.60
C LEU A 146 15.25 -0.92 13.96
N ILE A 147 16.57 -0.94 14.13
CA ILE A 147 17.19 -1.33 15.41
C ILE A 147 17.07 -0.15 16.39
N GLY A 148 16.19 -0.30 17.37
CA GLY A 148 16.00 0.68 18.43
C GLY A 148 17.21 0.82 19.36
N THR A 149 17.28 1.92 20.11
CA THR A 149 18.41 2.25 21.00
C THR A 149 18.30 1.67 22.41
N ASP A 150 17.11 1.19 22.82
CA ASP A 150 16.86 0.68 24.17
C ASP A 150 16.66 -0.84 24.17
N LEU A 151 17.78 -1.56 24.34
CA LEU A 151 17.80 -3.02 24.38
C LEU A 151 17.10 -3.58 25.63
N ALA A 152 17.17 -2.88 26.77
CA ALA A 152 16.54 -3.33 28.01
C ALA A 152 15.03 -3.32 27.85
N ARG A 153 14.47 -2.21 27.35
CA ARG A 153 13.05 -2.09 27.06
C ARG A 153 12.58 -3.08 26.00
N GLY A 154 13.36 -3.27 24.94
CA GLY A 154 13.07 -4.27 23.91
C GLY A 154 13.01 -5.69 24.48
N GLY A 155 13.94 -6.03 25.38
CA GLY A 155 13.95 -7.31 26.08
C GLY A 155 12.72 -7.54 26.97
N ASP A 156 12.29 -6.53 27.71
CA ASP A 156 11.08 -6.62 28.55
C ASP A 156 9.82 -6.82 27.70
N LEU A 157 9.68 -6.04 26.62
CA LEU A 157 8.55 -6.17 25.69
C LEU A 157 8.53 -7.55 25.02
N PHE A 158 9.69 -8.04 24.56
CA PHE A 158 9.76 -9.35 23.92
C PHE A 158 9.38 -10.48 24.89
N ARG A 159 9.83 -10.39 26.14
CA ARG A 159 9.54 -11.42 27.16
C ARG A 159 8.08 -11.43 27.59
N LEU A 160 7.46 -10.27 27.66
CA LEU A 160 6.04 -10.15 27.97
C LEU A 160 5.14 -10.63 26.83
N ASN A 161 5.53 -10.38 25.58
CA ASN A 161 4.61 -10.53 24.43
C ASN A 161 4.92 -11.71 23.49
N CYS A 162 6.16 -12.19 23.45
CA CYS A 162 6.62 -13.13 22.40
C CYS A 162 7.31 -14.39 22.94
N ALA A 163 8.00 -14.28 24.08
CA ALA A 163 8.87 -15.35 24.58
C ALA A 163 8.11 -16.62 25.01
N SER A 164 6.81 -16.52 25.30
CA SER A 164 5.94 -17.67 25.57
C SER A 164 5.92 -18.68 24.42
N CYS A 165 6.06 -18.18 23.18
CA CYS A 165 6.14 -19.02 21.98
C CYS A 165 7.58 -19.15 21.48
N HIS A 166 8.33 -18.05 21.42
CA HIS A 166 9.62 -18.00 20.75
C HIS A 166 10.83 -18.25 21.67
N ASN A 167 10.64 -18.62 22.93
CA ASN A 167 11.67 -18.73 23.95
C ASN A 167 12.30 -17.36 24.32
N PHE A 168 12.87 -17.24 25.52
CA PHE A 168 13.52 -16.03 26.04
C PHE A 168 14.66 -15.51 25.16
N THR A 169 15.37 -16.41 24.45
CA THR A 169 16.46 -16.07 23.51
C THR A 169 16.04 -16.15 22.04
N GLY A 170 14.74 -16.27 21.75
CA GLY A 170 14.25 -16.32 20.37
C GLY A 170 14.53 -17.64 19.65
N LYS A 171 14.76 -18.76 20.36
CA LYS A 171 15.06 -20.07 19.75
C LYS A 171 13.84 -20.81 19.19
N GLY A 172 12.63 -20.32 19.44
CA GLY A 172 11.41 -20.99 19.03
C GLY A 172 10.92 -22.03 20.03
N GLY A 173 9.85 -22.72 19.67
CA GLY A 173 9.16 -23.68 20.53
C GLY A 173 8.09 -24.48 19.80
N ALA A 174 7.73 -25.64 20.34
CA ALA A 174 6.65 -26.46 19.79
C ALA A 174 5.28 -25.83 20.08
N LEU A 175 4.35 -25.93 19.12
CA LEU A 175 2.96 -25.51 19.26
C LEU A 175 2.02 -26.70 18.99
N SER A 176 0.74 -26.51 19.26
CA SER A 176 -0.28 -27.53 19.01
C SER A 176 -0.47 -27.83 17.52
N SER A 177 -1.03 -28.99 17.21
CA SER A 177 -1.45 -29.38 15.84
C SER A 177 -0.31 -29.38 14.82
N GLY A 178 0.90 -29.78 15.23
CA GLY A 178 2.06 -29.89 14.35
C GLY A 178 2.69 -28.54 13.96
N LYS A 179 2.25 -27.43 14.58
CA LYS A 179 2.84 -26.11 14.39
C LYS A 179 4.05 -25.90 15.30
N TYR A 180 4.84 -24.89 15.00
CA TYR A 180 5.98 -24.46 15.82
C TYR A 180 6.28 -22.98 15.63
N ALA A 181 6.75 -22.34 16.70
CA ALA A 181 7.34 -21.02 16.63
C ALA A 181 8.78 -21.16 16.09
N PRO A 182 9.14 -20.52 14.97
CA PRO A 182 10.50 -20.57 14.44
C PRO A 182 11.48 -19.80 15.33
N GLY A 183 12.77 -20.08 15.17
CA GLY A 183 13.84 -19.22 15.68
C GLY A 183 13.79 -17.83 15.05
N LEU A 184 14.22 -16.82 15.81
CA LEU A 184 14.26 -15.40 15.43
C LEU A 184 15.70 -14.87 15.30
N THR A 185 16.70 -15.74 15.41
CA THR A 185 18.12 -15.37 15.45
C THR A 185 18.81 -15.38 14.08
N ASP A 186 18.07 -15.66 13.02
CA ASP A 186 18.55 -15.96 11.67
C ASP A 186 17.62 -15.41 10.59
#